data_AF-A0A2A2XZF6-F1
#
_entry.id   AF-A0A2A2XZF6-F1
#
_cell.length_a   1.000
_cell.length_b   1.000
_cell.length_c   1.000
_cell.angle_alpha   90.00
_cell.angle_beta   90.00
_cell.angle_gamma   90.00
#
_symmetry.space_group_name_H-M   'P 1'
#
loop_
_entity.id
_entity.type
_entity.pdbx_description
1 polymer ?
#
loop_
_entity_poly.entity_id
_entity_poly.type
_entity_poly.pdbx_seq_one_letter_code
_entity_poly.pdbx_strand_id
1 'polypeptide(L)'
;MRLRHLLPVLLGTLAWAADTPTPPVGRPPASEPSAEEIKTIRKIMELTPERIRGMREAIEHIEHMSGDDRREFAKKLAFLEDASPEERRKAFKELRERSSSNSYGFATRVLEYHLKQMPAEQAKEERERFLKLSREERFAYIRKLMEKHGPELMKEAKVKGGSVGKEGDGKRRPSPERPAEATPAPVAQ
;
A
#
# COMPACT_ATOMS: atom_id res chain seq x y z
N MET A 1 -41.05 64.47 22.11
CA MET A 1 -40.51 64.64 20.75
C MET A 1 -39.06 64.16 20.72
N ARG A 2 -38.75 63.28 19.75
CA ARG A 2 -37.43 63.00 19.12
C ARG A 2 -36.30 62.42 19.99
N LEU A 3 -36.06 61.10 19.96
CA LEU A 3 -35.18 60.37 19.02
C LEU A 3 -33.70 60.78 19.12
N ARG A 4 -32.83 59.88 19.60
CA ARG A 4 -31.77 59.22 18.79
C ARG A 4 -30.77 58.41 19.65
N HIS A 5 -30.65 57.16 19.24
CA HIS A 5 -29.58 56.21 19.56
C HIS A 5 -28.19 56.77 19.22
N LEU A 6 -27.15 56.33 19.94
CA LEU A 6 -26.03 55.54 19.42
C LEU A 6 -24.86 55.54 20.41
N LEU A 7 -24.59 54.36 20.96
CA LEU A 7 -23.35 54.01 21.66
C LEU A 7 -22.48 53.28 20.62
N PRO A 8 -21.33 53.81 20.18
CA PRO A 8 -20.34 52.99 19.50
C PRO A 8 -19.39 52.39 20.53
N VAL A 9 -19.50 51.08 20.70
CA VAL A 9 -18.48 50.23 21.32
C VAL A 9 -17.28 50.19 20.36
N LEU A 10 -16.17 50.81 20.77
CA LEU A 10 -14.87 50.67 20.10
C LEU A 10 -14.26 49.32 20.45
N LEU A 11 -14.56 48.28 19.65
CA LEU A 11 -13.75 47.07 19.58
C LEU A 11 -12.61 47.32 18.58
N GLY A 12 -11.41 47.59 19.09
CA GLY A 12 -10.19 47.63 18.29
C GLY A 12 -9.81 46.22 17.86
N THR A 13 -10.00 45.90 16.59
CA THR A 13 -9.52 44.67 15.96
C THR A 13 -8.00 44.74 15.77
N LEU A 14 -7.31 43.78 16.38
CA LEU A 14 -5.88 43.51 16.14
C LEU A 14 -5.72 43.03 14.69
N ALA A 15 -5.24 43.90 13.81
CA ALA A 15 -4.91 43.54 12.44
C ALA A 15 -3.61 42.72 12.42
N TRP A 16 -3.74 41.40 12.32
CA TRP A 16 -2.61 40.55 11.98
C TRP A 16 -2.41 40.63 10.47
N ALA A 17 -1.49 41.48 10.03
CA ALA A 17 -0.98 41.44 8.66
C ALA A 17 -0.11 40.18 8.51
N ALA A 18 -0.75 39.07 8.12
CA ALA A 18 -0.06 37.93 7.55
C ALA A 18 -0.14 38.07 6.03
N ASP A 19 1.02 38.30 5.42
CA ASP A 19 1.24 38.24 3.98
C ASP A 19 0.84 36.83 3.51
N THR A 20 -0.33 36.69 2.89
CA THR A 20 -0.82 35.38 2.44
C THR A 20 -0.07 35.02 1.16
N PRO A 21 0.72 33.93 1.12
CA PRO A 21 1.36 33.51 -0.12
C PRO A 21 0.27 33.16 -1.15
N THR A 22 0.32 33.82 -2.30
CA THR A 22 -0.60 33.58 -3.41
C THR A 22 -0.52 32.10 -3.80
N PRO A 23 -1.61 31.32 -3.71
CA PRO A 23 -1.59 29.92 -4.10
C PRO A 23 -1.32 29.81 -5.61
N PRO A 24 -0.56 28.79 -6.07
CA PRO A 24 -0.31 28.58 -7.49
C PRO A 24 -1.65 28.42 -8.24
N VAL A 25 -1.79 29.17 -9.35
CA VAL A 25 -2.97 29.18 -10.21
C VAL A 25 -3.23 27.75 -10.70
N GLY A 26 -4.38 27.18 -10.33
CA GLY A 26 -4.81 25.83 -10.72
C GLY A 26 -5.13 24.88 -9.57
N ARG A 27 -4.88 25.26 -8.31
CA ARG A 27 -5.39 24.49 -7.17
C ARG A 27 -6.90 24.78 -7.02
N PRO A 28 -7.79 23.76 -7.04
CA PRO A 28 -9.19 23.98 -6.68
C PRO A 28 -9.26 24.63 -5.30
N PRO A 29 -10.24 25.52 -5.03
CA PRO A 29 -10.34 26.20 -3.74
C PRO A 29 -10.28 25.14 -2.64
N ALA A 30 -9.36 25.31 -1.68
CA ALA A 30 -9.22 24.37 -0.58
C ALA A 30 -10.55 24.38 0.19
N SER A 31 -11.37 23.36 -0.02
CA SER A 31 -12.56 23.15 0.79
C SER A 31 -12.12 22.91 2.22
N GLU A 32 -12.85 23.48 3.18
CA GLU A 32 -12.64 23.15 4.58
C GLU A 32 -12.73 21.63 4.76
N PRO A 33 -11.83 21.02 5.55
CA PRO A 33 -11.84 19.59 5.75
C PRO A 33 -13.16 19.18 6.39
N SER A 34 -13.81 18.18 5.81
CA SER A 34 -15.02 17.57 6.33
C SER A 34 -14.78 16.94 7.71
N ALA A 35 -15.87 16.70 8.46
CA ALA A 35 -15.78 16.07 9.77
C ALA A 35 -15.10 14.68 9.73
N GLU A 36 -15.25 13.93 8.64
CA GLU A 36 -14.60 12.63 8.44
C GLU A 36 -13.10 12.76 8.19
N GLU A 37 -12.69 13.75 7.39
CA GLU A 37 -11.29 14.08 7.16
C GLU A 37 -10.61 14.54 8.46
N ILE A 38 -11.27 15.39 9.25
CA ILE A 38 -10.77 15.82 10.56
C ILE A 38 -10.57 14.63 11.51
N LYS A 39 -11.55 13.71 11.58
CA LYS A 39 -11.43 12.48 12.39
C LYS A 39 -10.27 11.61 11.91
N THR A 40 -10.08 11.50 10.60
CA THR A 40 -8.98 10.74 9.99
C THR A 40 -7.63 11.34 10.34
N ILE A 41 -7.48 12.66 10.23
CA ILE A 41 -6.25 13.39 10.61
C ILE A 41 -5.92 13.15 12.08
N ARG A 42 -6.90 13.29 12.99
CA ARG A 42 -6.71 13.00 14.42
C ARG A 42 -6.21 11.57 14.64
N LYS A 43 -6.83 10.60 13.98
CA LYS A 43 -6.44 9.18 14.10
C LYS A 43 -5.02 8.93 13.58
N ILE A 44 -4.59 9.63 12.53
CA ILE A 44 -3.21 9.54 12.02
C ILE A 44 -2.20 10.07 13.04
N MET A 45 -2.52 11.16 13.74
CA MET A 45 -1.66 11.74 14.78
C MET A 45 -1.45 10.82 15.98
N GLU A 46 -2.37 9.89 16.23
CA GLU A 46 -2.29 8.89 17.31
C GLU A 46 -1.48 7.64 16.92
N LEU A 47 -1.04 7.52 15.67
CA LEU A 47 -0.28 6.35 15.20
C LEU A 47 1.20 6.41 15.60
N THR A 48 1.83 5.23 15.76
CA THR A 48 3.27 5.16 15.95
C THR A 48 4.04 5.56 14.67
N PRO A 49 5.28 6.05 14.78
CA PRO A 49 6.08 6.45 13.61
C PRO A 49 6.22 5.36 12.54
N GLU A 50 6.31 4.09 12.94
CA GLU A 50 6.41 2.94 12.02
C GLU A 50 5.12 2.73 11.24
N ARG A 51 3.95 2.90 11.89
CA ARG A 51 2.66 2.79 11.22
C ARG A 51 2.46 3.95 10.26
N ILE A 52 2.89 5.16 10.63
CA ILE A 52 2.87 6.33 9.73
C ILE A 52 3.74 6.07 8.50
N ARG A 53 4.97 5.56 8.67
CA ARG A 53 5.84 5.22 7.53
C ARG A 53 5.20 4.18 6.63
N GLY A 54 4.61 3.12 7.19
CA GLY A 54 3.91 2.10 6.41
C GLY A 54 2.70 2.67 5.64
N MET A 55 1.96 3.60 6.23
CA MET A 55 0.87 4.29 5.51
C MET A 55 1.39 5.16 4.37
N ARG A 56 2.52 5.86 4.54
CA ARG A 56 3.14 6.64 3.44
C ARG A 56 3.52 5.75 2.27
N GLU A 57 4.20 4.63 2.54
CA GLU A 57 4.57 3.66 1.51
C GLU A 57 3.33 3.10 0.78
N ALA A 58 2.24 2.85 1.50
CA ALA A 58 0.99 2.39 0.90
C ALA A 58 0.32 3.47 0.04
N ILE A 59 0.31 4.72 0.49
CA ILE A 59 -0.22 5.87 -0.28
C ILE A 59 0.59 6.05 -1.55
N GLU A 60 1.93 6.10 -1.46
CA GLU A 60 2.82 6.19 -2.61
C GLU A 60 2.54 5.05 -3.60
N HIS A 61 2.37 3.81 -3.11
CA HIS A 61 2.01 2.69 -3.98
C HIS A 61 0.70 2.93 -4.73
N ILE A 62 -0.35 3.38 -4.03
CA ILE A 62 -1.67 3.68 -4.61
C ILE A 62 -1.60 4.82 -5.64
N GLU A 63 -0.76 5.83 -5.41
CA GLU A 63 -0.56 6.95 -6.34
C GLU A 63 0.02 6.49 -7.68
N HIS A 64 0.91 5.49 -7.65
CA HIS A 64 1.53 4.89 -8.83
C HIS A 64 0.68 3.79 -9.50
N MET A 65 -0.43 3.36 -8.89
CA MET A 65 -1.35 2.41 -9.50
C MET A 65 -2.11 3.03 -10.69
N SER A 66 -2.43 2.20 -11.69
CA SER A 66 -3.31 2.62 -12.78
C SER A 66 -4.73 2.91 -12.26
N GLY A 67 -5.53 3.62 -13.05
CA GLY A 67 -6.93 3.91 -12.66
C GLY A 67 -7.77 2.65 -12.48
N ASP A 68 -7.55 1.62 -13.29
CA ASP A 68 -8.20 0.31 -13.16
C ASP A 68 -7.75 -0.42 -11.89
N ASP A 69 -6.45 -0.45 -11.62
CA ASP A 69 -5.91 -1.10 -10.42
C ASP A 69 -6.41 -0.42 -9.14
N ARG A 70 -6.51 0.91 -9.13
CA ARG A 70 -7.11 1.65 -8.00
C ARG A 70 -8.58 1.30 -7.79
N ARG A 71 -9.36 1.14 -8.86
CA ARG A 71 -10.77 0.72 -8.77
C ARG A 71 -10.90 -0.69 -8.20
N GLU A 72 -10.08 -1.63 -8.66
CA GLU A 72 -10.07 -2.98 -8.11
C GLU A 72 -9.62 -3.01 -6.64
N PHE A 73 -8.61 -2.21 -6.30
CA PHE A 73 -8.14 -2.08 -4.93
C PHE A 73 -9.21 -1.50 -4.01
N ALA A 74 -9.93 -0.47 -4.44
CA ALA A 74 -11.06 0.10 -3.71
C ALA A 74 -12.18 -0.92 -3.45
N LYS A 75 -12.53 -1.75 -4.45
CA LYS A 75 -13.51 -2.85 -4.27
C LYS A 75 -13.07 -3.86 -3.21
N LYS A 76 -11.78 -4.21 -3.19
CA LYS A 76 -11.21 -5.11 -2.17
C LYS A 76 -11.24 -4.48 -0.77
N LEU A 77 -10.97 -3.17 -0.67
CA LEU A 77 -11.08 -2.45 0.60
C LEU A 77 -12.52 -2.41 1.13
N ALA A 78 -13.50 -2.14 0.26
CA ALA A 78 -14.91 -2.17 0.63
C ALA A 78 -15.34 -3.55 1.15
N PHE A 79 -14.92 -4.63 0.45
CA PHE A 79 -15.16 -5.99 0.94
C PHE A 79 -14.55 -6.24 2.33
N LEU A 80 -13.34 -5.72 2.59
CA LEU A 80 -12.70 -5.84 3.89
C LEU A 80 -13.38 -4.98 4.97
N GLU A 81 -13.96 -3.84 4.62
CA GLU A 81 -14.69 -2.97 5.54
C GLU A 81 -15.95 -3.67 6.07
N ASP A 82 -16.70 -4.33 5.18
CA ASP A 82 -17.91 -5.08 5.50
C ASP A 82 -17.63 -6.45 6.13
N ALA A 83 -16.42 -6.97 5.98
CA ALA A 83 -16.03 -8.28 6.50
C ALA A 83 -15.97 -8.31 8.04
N SER A 84 -16.33 -9.46 8.61
CA SER A 84 -16.20 -9.69 10.05
C SER A 84 -14.73 -9.53 10.50
N PRO A 85 -14.47 -9.23 11.79
CA PRO A 85 -13.10 -9.13 12.29
C PRO A 85 -12.25 -10.39 12.02
N GLU A 86 -12.86 -11.57 12.02
CA GLU A 86 -12.19 -12.84 11.74
C GLU A 86 -11.83 -12.99 10.26
N GLU A 87 -12.74 -12.63 9.36
CA GLU A 87 -12.50 -12.66 7.92
C GLU A 87 -11.44 -11.65 7.49
N ARG A 88 -11.43 -10.45 8.09
CA ARG A 88 -10.35 -9.47 7.89
C ARG A 88 -9.00 -10.05 8.31
N ARG A 89 -8.92 -10.65 9.51
CA ARG A 89 -7.69 -11.29 10.00
C ARG A 89 -7.23 -12.41 9.06
N LYS A 90 -8.17 -13.23 8.58
CA LYS A 90 -7.89 -14.30 7.62
C LYS A 90 -7.37 -13.75 6.30
N ALA A 91 -7.98 -12.71 5.74
CA ALA A 91 -7.55 -12.08 4.50
C ALA A 91 -6.14 -11.48 4.60
N PHE A 92 -5.83 -10.79 5.72
CA PHE A 92 -4.48 -10.28 5.96
C PHE A 92 -3.45 -11.39 6.20
N LYS A 93 -3.85 -12.49 6.86
CA LYS A 93 -3.00 -13.68 7.02
C LYS A 93 -2.69 -14.31 5.67
N GLU A 94 -3.69 -14.54 4.83
CA GLU A 94 -3.51 -15.10 3.48
C GLU A 94 -2.64 -14.19 2.61
N LEU A 95 -2.82 -12.87 2.68
CA LEU A 95 -1.96 -11.91 1.97
C LEU A 95 -0.49 -12.01 2.41
N ARG A 96 -0.24 -12.17 3.72
CA ARG A 96 1.10 -12.35 4.28
C ARG A 96 1.72 -13.68 3.86
N GLU A 97 0.92 -14.75 3.80
CA GLU A 97 1.36 -16.08 3.36
C GLU A 97 1.62 -16.10 1.85
N ARG A 98 0.81 -15.41 1.04
CA ARG A 98 1.05 -15.22 -0.39
C ARG A 98 2.31 -14.38 -0.64
N SER A 99 2.56 -13.35 0.15
CA SER A 99 3.84 -12.62 0.13
C SER A 99 5.01 -13.55 0.47
N SER A 100 4.80 -14.51 1.37
CA SER A 100 5.77 -15.56 1.75
C SER A 100 5.99 -16.62 0.65
N SER A 101 5.10 -16.69 -0.35
CA SER A 101 5.25 -17.51 -1.56
C SER A 101 5.79 -16.72 -2.76
N ASN A 102 5.68 -15.39 -2.75
CA ASN A 102 6.24 -14.52 -3.77
C ASN A 102 7.72 -14.21 -3.51
N SER A 103 8.35 -13.44 -4.41
CA SER A 103 9.78 -13.09 -4.38
C SER A 103 10.30 -12.63 -3.00
N TYR A 104 9.50 -11.89 -2.21
CA TYR A 104 9.86 -11.46 -0.86
C TYR A 104 9.90 -12.61 0.17
N GLY A 105 9.01 -13.58 0.03
CA GLY A 105 9.00 -14.80 0.82
C GLY A 105 10.16 -15.73 0.50
N PHE A 106 10.45 -15.89 -0.78
CA PHE A 106 11.63 -16.62 -1.24
C PHE A 106 12.92 -15.95 -0.75
N ALA A 107 13.02 -14.63 -0.86
CA ALA A 107 14.10 -13.81 -0.33
C ALA A 107 14.32 -14.03 1.19
N THR A 108 13.24 -14.10 1.97
CA THR A 108 13.30 -14.37 3.41
C THR A 108 13.79 -15.80 3.68
N ARG A 109 13.32 -16.79 2.93
CA ARG A 109 13.76 -18.20 3.07
C ARG A 109 15.23 -18.38 2.71
N VAL A 110 15.72 -17.67 1.69
CA VAL A 110 17.13 -17.68 1.29
C VAL A 110 18.02 -17.11 2.39
N LEU A 111 17.61 -16.00 3.02
CA LEU A 111 18.31 -15.46 4.18
C LEU A 111 18.33 -16.45 5.34
N GLU A 112 17.18 -17.06 5.67
CA GLU A 112 17.13 -18.07 6.74
C GLU A 112 18.01 -19.28 6.46
N TYR A 113 18.03 -19.76 5.22
CA TYR A 113 18.89 -20.87 4.80
C TYR A 113 20.37 -20.51 4.96
N HIS A 114 20.77 -19.32 4.52
CA HIS A 114 22.14 -18.85 4.73
C HIS A 114 22.55 -18.83 6.20
N LEU A 115 21.68 -18.31 7.07
CA LEU A 115 21.95 -18.20 8.50
C LEU A 115 22.02 -19.57 9.19
N LYS A 116 21.29 -20.57 8.70
CA LYS A 116 21.34 -21.95 9.22
C LYS A 116 22.63 -22.69 8.88
N GLN A 117 23.37 -22.23 7.87
CA GLN A 117 24.68 -22.80 7.53
C GLN A 117 25.82 -22.27 8.42
N MET A 118 25.53 -21.29 9.28
CA MET A 118 26.51 -20.67 10.18
C MET A 118 26.30 -21.11 11.63
N PRO A 119 27.36 -21.12 12.46
CA PRO A 119 27.23 -21.27 13.92
C PRO A 119 26.29 -20.20 14.51
N ALA A 120 25.58 -20.54 15.60
CA ALA A 120 24.52 -19.70 16.16
C ALA A 120 24.96 -18.26 16.50
N GLU A 121 26.19 -18.09 17.02
CA GLU A 121 26.72 -16.76 17.36
C GLU A 121 27.00 -15.93 16.10
N GLN A 122 27.58 -16.54 15.06
CA GLN A 122 27.80 -15.87 13.77
C GLN A 122 26.48 -15.53 13.06
N ALA A 123 25.48 -16.41 13.17
CA ALA A 123 24.16 -16.16 12.61
C ALA A 123 23.43 -15.00 13.30
N LYS A 124 23.63 -14.80 14.61
CA LYS A 124 23.10 -13.63 15.32
C LYS A 124 23.78 -12.34 14.85
N GLU A 125 25.11 -12.33 14.77
CA GLU A 125 25.85 -11.17 14.27
C GLU A 125 25.44 -10.81 12.84
N GLU A 126 25.30 -11.80 11.97
CA GLU A 126 24.90 -11.56 10.58
C GLU A 126 23.44 -11.08 10.46
N ARG A 127 22.54 -11.55 11.34
CA ARG A 127 21.18 -10.98 11.45
C ARG A 127 21.22 -9.52 11.88
N GLU A 128 22.01 -9.19 12.89
CA GLU A 128 22.16 -7.80 13.34
C GLU A 128 22.74 -6.89 12.26
N ARG A 129 23.73 -7.38 11.50
CA ARG A 129 24.28 -6.67 10.34
C ARG A 129 23.21 -6.45 9.28
N PHE A 130 22.47 -7.49 8.91
CA PHE A 130 21.39 -7.40 7.93
C PHE A 130 20.30 -6.40 8.36
N LEU A 131 19.95 -6.35 9.65
CA LEU A 131 19.00 -5.38 10.19
C LEU A 131 19.52 -3.94 10.20
N LYS A 132 20.84 -3.72 10.24
CA LYS A 132 21.43 -2.38 10.14
C LYS A 132 21.50 -1.85 8.71
N LEU A 133 21.43 -2.73 7.71
CA LEU A 133 21.42 -2.33 6.29
C LEU A 133 20.17 -1.51 5.95
N SER A 134 20.34 -0.54 5.05
CA SER A 134 19.24 0.18 4.40
C SER A 134 18.38 -0.76 3.54
N ARG A 135 17.19 -0.29 3.15
CA ARG A 135 16.26 -1.08 2.32
C ARG A 135 16.91 -1.57 1.02
N GLU A 136 17.64 -0.71 0.34
CA GLU A 136 18.31 -1.03 -0.94
C GLU A 136 19.46 -2.03 -0.75
N GLU A 137 20.27 -1.82 0.29
CA GLU A 137 21.37 -2.73 0.62
C GLU A 137 20.86 -4.12 1.03
N ARG A 138 19.73 -4.19 1.74
CA ARG A 138 19.07 -5.47 2.06
C ARG A 138 18.67 -6.22 0.80
N PHE A 139 18.13 -5.54 -0.22
CA PHE A 139 17.80 -6.20 -1.49
C PHE A 139 19.03 -6.66 -2.24
N ALA A 140 20.09 -5.85 -2.29
CA ALA A 140 21.34 -6.23 -2.92
C ALA A 140 21.97 -7.45 -2.23
N TYR A 141 21.96 -7.47 -0.90
CA TYR A 141 22.44 -8.59 -0.10
C TYR A 141 21.63 -9.86 -0.34
N ILE A 142 20.29 -9.76 -0.32
CA ILE A 142 19.41 -10.89 -0.62
C ILE A 142 19.65 -11.42 -2.04
N ARG A 143 19.86 -10.55 -3.04
CA ARG A 143 20.15 -10.98 -4.42
C ARG A 143 21.43 -11.84 -4.48
N LYS A 144 22.50 -11.42 -3.79
CA LYS A 144 23.73 -12.22 -3.68
C LYS A 144 23.49 -13.57 -3.01
N LEU A 145 22.66 -13.61 -1.96
CA LEU A 145 22.29 -14.87 -1.32
C LEU A 145 21.42 -15.75 -2.24
N MET A 146 20.56 -15.15 -3.07
CA MET A 146 19.73 -15.89 -4.03
C MET A 146 20.59 -16.53 -5.12
N GLU A 147 21.63 -15.84 -5.61
CA GLU A 147 22.59 -16.41 -6.55
C GLU A 147 23.35 -17.59 -5.95
N LYS A 148 23.73 -17.49 -4.67
CA LYS A 148 24.50 -18.52 -3.96
C LYS A 148 23.66 -19.74 -3.55
N HIS A 149 22.48 -19.50 -2.97
CA HIS A 149 21.68 -20.53 -2.28
C HIS A 149 20.34 -20.84 -2.95
N GLY A 150 19.89 -20.01 -3.89
CA GLY A 150 18.62 -20.20 -4.59
C GLY A 150 18.46 -21.57 -5.25
N PRO A 151 19.48 -22.08 -5.98
CA PRO A 151 19.40 -23.40 -6.59
C PRO A 151 19.26 -24.55 -5.59
N GLU A 152 19.92 -24.46 -4.44
CA GLU A 152 19.85 -25.49 -3.38
C GLU A 152 18.51 -25.45 -2.66
N LEU A 153 18.02 -24.25 -2.32
CA LEU A 153 16.73 -24.07 -1.68
C LEU A 153 15.57 -24.61 -2.53
N MET A 154 15.65 -24.43 -3.86
CA MET A 154 14.66 -24.96 -4.81
C MET A 154 14.72 -26.50 -4.92
N LYS A 155 15.90 -27.11 -4.78
CA LYS A 155 16.04 -28.57 -4.72
C LYS A 155 15.49 -29.13 -3.41
N GLU A 156 15.81 -28.51 -2.26
CA GLU A 156 15.26 -28.92 -0.96
C GLU A 156 13.74 -28.78 -0.89
N ALA A 157 13.18 -27.72 -1.47
CA ALA A 157 11.73 -27.52 -1.52
C ALA A 157 11.03 -28.63 -2.32
N LYS A 158 11.63 -29.07 -3.44
CA LYS A 158 11.11 -30.19 -4.25
C LYS A 158 11.20 -31.54 -3.52
N VAL A 159 12.26 -31.76 -2.74
CA VAL A 159 12.47 -33.02 -1.98
C VAL A 159 11.56 -33.10 -0.75
N LYS A 160 11.33 -31.98 -0.05
CA LYS A 160 10.47 -31.93 1.16
C LYS A 160 8.97 -31.91 0.86
N GLY A 161 8.54 -32.27 -0.36
CA GLY A 161 7.14 -32.28 -0.74
C GLY A 161 6.48 -30.90 -0.73
N GLY A 162 7.27 -29.82 -0.67
CA GLY A 162 6.77 -28.48 -0.88
C GLY A 162 6.39 -28.37 -2.34
N SER A 163 5.09 -28.47 -2.63
CA SER A 163 4.57 -28.21 -3.96
C SER A 163 4.98 -26.78 -4.37
N VAL A 164 6.10 -26.66 -5.07
CA VAL A 164 6.20 -25.69 -6.16
C VAL A 164 4.99 -26.02 -7.00
N GLY A 165 4.00 -25.13 -6.95
CA GLY A 165 2.71 -25.33 -7.58
C GLY A 165 2.93 -25.98 -8.93
N LYS A 166 2.33 -27.16 -9.09
CA LYS A 166 2.16 -27.81 -10.38
C LYS A 166 1.81 -26.70 -11.36
N GLU A 167 2.67 -26.47 -12.34
CA GLU A 167 2.38 -25.61 -13.47
C GLU A 167 1.00 -26.04 -13.97
N GLY A 168 0.01 -25.20 -13.66
CA GLY A 168 -1.31 -25.26 -14.24
C GLY A 168 -1.13 -24.81 -15.67
N ASP A 169 -0.78 -25.80 -16.48
CA ASP A 169 -0.99 -25.96 -17.90
C ASP A 169 -1.78 -24.82 -18.57
N GLY A 170 -1.20 -24.31 -19.65
CA GLY A 170 -1.65 -23.13 -20.35
C GLY A 170 -3.11 -23.23 -20.80
N LYS A 171 -3.95 -22.36 -20.24
CA LYS A 171 -5.05 -21.75 -21.00
C LYS A 171 -5.06 -20.25 -20.71
N ARG A 172 -4.48 -19.49 -21.65
CA ARG A 172 -4.82 -18.08 -21.88
C ARG A 172 -6.35 -17.96 -21.81
N ARG A 173 -6.88 -17.30 -20.78
CA ARG A 173 -8.24 -16.77 -20.89
C ARG A 173 -8.19 -15.66 -21.94
N PRO A 174 -8.98 -15.73 -23.02
CA PRO A 174 -9.06 -14.62 -23.94
C PRO A 174 -9.63 -13.41 -23.21
N SER A 175 -9.02 -12.25 -23.42
CA SER A 175 -9.61 -10.95 -23.07
C SER A 175 -11.04 -10.89 -23.60
N PRO A 176 -12.02 -10.39 -22.84
CA PRO A 176 -13.33 -10.12 -23.42
C PRO A 176 -13.17 -8.97 -24.42
N GLU A 177 -13.22 -9.30 -25.71
CA GLU A 177 -13.35 -8.32 -26.77
C GLU A 177 -14.65 -7.53 -26.53
N ARG A 178 -14.47 -6.22 -26.41
CA ARG A 178 -15.52 -5.19 -26.50
C ARG A 178 -16.38 -5.49 -27.75
N PRO A 179 -17.70 -5.71 -27.63
CA PRO A 179 -18.54 -5.82 -28.83
C PRO A 179 -18.57 -4.45 -29.53
N ALA A 180 -18.02 -4.42 -30.73
CA ALA A 180 -18.19 -3.34 -31.68
C ALA A 180 -19.67 -3.23 -32.08
N GLU A 181 -20.20 -2.01 -31.96
CA GLU A 181 -21.11 -1.36 -32.91
C GLU A 181 -21.92 -2.30 -33.82
N ALA A 182 -23.19 -2.52 -33.45
CA ALA A 182 -24.21 -3.00 -34.36
C ALA A 182 -25.01 -1.80 -34.88
N THR A 183 -24.88 -1.52 -36.17
CA THR A 183 -25.77 -0.63 -36.93
C THR A 183 -25.98 -1.25 -38.32
N PRO A 184 -27.12 -1.03 -38.98
CA PRO A 184 -28.50 -1.28 -38.58
C PRO A 184 -29.16 -2.37 -39.46
N ALA A 185 -30.31 -2.91 -39.04
CA ALA A 185 -31.11 -3.82 -39.85
C ALA A 185 -31.93 -3.06 -40.94
N PRO A 186 -32.13 -3.62 -42.13
CA PRO A 186 -33.00 -3.03 -43.15
C PRO A 186 -34.47 -3.19 -42.74
N VAL A 187 -35.21 -2.08 -42.78
CA VAL A 187 -36.68 -2.07 -42.64
C VAL A 187 -37.30 -2.67 -43.89
N ALA A 188 -38.10 -3.71 -43.72
CA ALA A 188 -39.02 -4.20 -44.72
C ALA A 188 -40.46 -3.90 -44.25
N GLN A 189 -41.21 -3.26 -45.16
CA GLN A 189 -42.62 -2.82 -45.12
C GLN A 189 -42.92 -1.52 -44.36
#